data_AF-A0A923ZJU7-F1
#
_entry.id   AF-A0A923ZJU7-F1
#
_cell.length_a   1.000
_cell.length_b   1.000
_cell.length_c   1.000
_cell.angle_alpha   90.00
_cell.angle_beta   90.00
_cell.angle_gamma   90.00
#
_symmetry.space_group_name_H-M   'P 1'
#
loop_
_entity.id
_entity.type
_entity.pdbx_description
1 polymer ?
#
loop_
_entity_poly.entity_id
_entity_poly.type
_entity_poly.pdbx_seq_one_letter_code
_entity_poly.pdbx_strand_id
1 'polypeptide(L)'
;MKSISTFATPKFRNQQASSFHQELKKRVNNYFLENKKAATGNWSLYFKAILFWTLYVALYVHVVFFTPVAWVALLEALLMGGLTAAIGFNVMHDGGHGSFSNIKLWNKIAAYSVNALGASGIMWNNKHNIIHHTYTNIDGVDDDIEIKPM
;
A
#
# COMPACT_ATOMS: atom_id res chain seq x y z
N MET A 1 25.36 0.94 -32.37
CA MET A 1 25.65 0.73 -30.93
C MET A 1 24.83 1.75 -30.14
N LYS A 2 23.82 1.32 -29.37
CA LYS A 2 23.14 2.23 -28.43
C LYS A 2 24.11 2.52 -27.29
N SER A 3 24.41 3.81 -27.09
CA SER A 3 25.15 4.31 -25.92
C SER A 3 24.53 3.73 -24.65
N ILE A 4 25.30 2.97 -23.87
CA ILE A 4 24.92 2.58 -22.52
C ILE A 4 24.93 3.87 -21.70
N SER A 5 23.77 4.49 -21.57
CA SER A 5 23.53 5.56 -20.60
C SER A 5 23.82 4.97 -19.22
N THR A 6 24.94 5.35 -18.60
CA THR A 6 25.19 5.04 -17.20
C THR A 6 24.19 5.84 -16.37
N PHE A 7 23.14 5.16 -15.92
CA PHE A 7 22.13 5.76 -15.08
C PHE A 7 22.75 6.15 -13.73
N ALA A 8 22.94 7.45 -13.52
CA ALA A 8 23.44 7.97 -12.25
C ALA A 8 22.29 8.06 -11.25
N THR A 9 22.38 7.33 -10.14
CA THR A 9 21.37 7.41 -9.08
C THR A 9 21.25 8.86 -8.59
N PRO A 10 20.04 9.46 -8.58
CA PRO A 10 19.84 10.81 -8.08
C PRO A 10 20.36 10.93 -6.65
N LYS A 11 21.09 12.00 -6.37
CA LYS A 11 21.57 12.31 -5.02
C LYS A 11 20.80 13.51 -4.48
N PHE A 12 20.16 13.32 -3.34
CA PHE A 12 19.55 14.43 -2.61
C PHE A 12 20.57 15.07 -1.67
N ARG A 13 20.48 16.39 -1.52
CA ARG A 13 21.29 17.12 -0.55
C ARG A 13 20.98 16.58 0.85
N ASN A 14 22.02 16.23 1.60
CA ASN A 14 21.86 15.60 2.91
C ASN A 14 21.04 16.48 3.87
N GLN A 15 19.98 15.89 4.43
CA GLN A 15 18.87 16.52 5.14
C GLN A 15 19.19 16.92 6.58
N GLN A 16 20.42 16.67 7.09
CA GLN A 16 20.87 17.29 8.33
C GLN A 16 20.76 18.84 8.29
N ALA A 17 20.65 19.45 7.11
CA ALA A 17 20.51 20.90 6.90
C ALA A 17 19.10 21.41 6.53
N SER A 18 18.08 20.56 6.33
CA SER A 18 16.73 21.05 5.98
C SER A 18 15.89 21.23 7.25
N SER A 19 15.73 22.47 7.70
CA SER A 19 14.96 22.83 8.90
C SER A 19 13.50 22.36 8.84
N PHE A 20 12.89 22.39 7.65
CA PHE A 20 11.47 22.06 7.48
C PHE A 20 11.14 20.59 7.75
N HIS A 21 11.82 19.63 7.11
CA HIS A 21 11.49 18.21 7.28
C HIS A 21 11.69 17.74 8.73
N GLN A 22 12.77 18.20 9.38
CA GLN A 22 13.06 17.89 10.77
C GLN A 22 11.97 18.46 11.70
N GLU A 23 11.59 19.72 11.50
CA GLU A 23 10.53 20.36 12.29
C GLU A 23 9.17 19.71 12.05
N LEU A 24 8.84 19.32 10.80
CA LEU A 24 7.62 18.58 10.48
C LEU A 24 7.56 17.25 11.23
N LYS A 25 8.64 16.44 11.14
CA LYS A 25 8.71 15.15 11.83
C LYS A 25 8.60 15.31 13.34
N LYS A 26 9.24 16.34 13.91
CA LYS A 26 9.13 16.68 15.33
C LYS A 26 7.69 17.00 15.72
N ARG A 27 7.00 17.87 14.98
CA ARG A 27 5.61 18.26 15.27
C ARG A 27 4.64 17.09 15.15
N VAL A 28 4.79 16.24 14.13
CA VAL A 28 3.97 15.04 13.97
C VAL A 28 4.18 14.07 15.14
N ASN A 29 5.43 13.84 15.56
CA ASN A 29 5.70 12.99 16.72
C ASN A 29 5.12 13.57 18.02
N ASN A 30 5.29 14.88 18.25
CA ASN A 30 4.73 15.56 19.41
C ASN A 30 3.20 15.43 19.46
N TYR A 31 2.52 15.55 18.32
CA TYR A 31 1.08 15.32 18.25
C TYR A 31 0.67 13.95 18.80
N PHE A 32 1.34 12.87 18.39
CA PHE A 32 1.03 11.52 18.88
C PHE A 32 1.29 11.38 20.39
N LEU A 33 2.41 11.92 20.87
CA LEU A 33 2.79 11.86 22.29
C LEU A 33 1.81 12.65 23.18
N GLU A 34 1.54 13.90 22.84
CA GLU A 34 0.66 14.79 23.60
C GLU A 34 -0.79 14.28 23.64
N ASN A 35 -1.25 13.68 22.54
CA ASN A 35 -2.60 13.09 22.45
C ASN A 35 -2.67 11.65 22.94
N LYS A 36 -1.57 11.05 23.41
CA LYS A 36 -1.49 9.64 23.85
C LYS A 36 -2.01 8.67 22.78
N LYS A 37 -1.72 8.96 21.52
CA LYS A 37 -2.12 8.14 20.36
C LYS A 37 -0.94 7.35 19.86
N ALA A 38 -1.18 6.09 19.51
CA ALA A 38 -0.20 5.31 18.75
C ALA A 38 -0.09 5.87 17.33
N ALA A 39 1.13 5.88 16.78
CA ALA A 39 1.37 6.16 15.36
C ALA A 39 1.10 4.94 14.46
N THR A 40 0.46 3.90 15.02
CA THR A 40 0.08 2.66 14.33
C THR A 40 -1.44 2.46 14.39
N GLY A 41 -1.93 1.49 13.65
CA GLY A 41 -3.34 1.16 13.52
C GLY A 41 -4.05 0.95 14.85
N ASN A 42 -5.33 1.28 14.84
CA ASN A 42 -6.24 1.13 15.98
C ASN A 42 -7.35 0.13 15.65
N TRP A 43 -8.28 -0.04 16.59
CA TRP A 43 -9.41 -0.97 16.42
C TRP A 43 -10.26 -0.69 15.18
N SER A 44 -10.44 0.57 14.78
CA SER A 44 -11.20 0.91 13.57
C SER A 44 -10.53 0.36 12.31
N LEU A 45 -9.20 0.39 12.25
CA LEU A 45 -8.44 -0.18 11.14
C LEU A 45 -8.60 -1.71 11.09
N TYR A 46 -8.46 -2.38 12.23
CA TYR A 46 -8.60 -3.83 12.31
C TYR A 46 -10.02 -4.29 11.97
N PHE A 47 -11.04 -3.57 12.43
CA PHE A 47 -12.42 -3.84 12.07
C PHE A 47 -12.65 -3.71 10.56
N LYS A 48 -12.16 -2.63 9.92
CA LYS A 48 -12.23 -2.48 8.46
C LYS A 48 -11.55 -3.63 7.74
N ALA A 49 -10.37 -4.04 8.19
CA ALA A 49 -9.62 -5.14 7.58
C ALA A 49 -10.41 -6.46 7.64
N ILE A 50 -10.96 -6.80 8.81
CA ILE A 50 -11.77 -8.01 9.00
C ILE A 50 -13.04 -7.94 8.14
N LEU A 51 -13.74 -6.80 8.15
CA LEU A 51 -14.95 -6.60 7.38
C LEU A 51 -14.70 -6.79 5.87
N PHE A 52 -13.68 -6.12 5.33
CA PHE A 52 -13.37 -6.21 3.90
C PHE A 52 -12.97 -7.62 3.47
N TRP A 53 -12.11 -8.30 4.24
CA TRP A 53 -11.72 -9.67 3.93
C TRP A 53 -12.89 -10.66 4.05
N THR A 54 -13.74 -10.50 5.07
CA THR A 54 -14.92 -11.37 5.25
C THR A 54 -15.89 -11.22 4.09
N LEU A 55 -16.20 -9.98 3.70
CA LEU A 55 -17.08 -9.72 2.56
C LEU A 55 -16.47 -10.22 1.25
N TYR A 56 -15.17 -9.99 1.04
CA TYR A 56 -14.49 -10.43 -0.19
C TYR A 56 -14.53 -11.95 -0.33
N VAL A 57 -14.21 -12.69 0.74
CA VAL A 57 -14.25 -14.15 0.75
C VAL A 57 -15.68 -14.67 0.58
N ALA A 58 -16.67 -14.05 1.24
CA ALA A 58 -18.07 -14.44 1.10
C ALA A 58 -18.57 -14.30 -0.35
N LEU A 59 -18.28 -13.16 -0.99
CA LEU A 59 -18.63 -12.93 -2.40
C LEU A 59 -17.90 -13.89 -3.33
N TYR A 60 -16.59 -14.10 -3.12
CA TYR A 60 -15.81 -15.07 -3.90
C TYR A 60 -16.41 -16.47 -3.82
N VAL A 61 -16.74 -16.92 -2.60
CA VAL A 61 -17.35 -18.25 -2.39
C VAL A 61 -18.71 -18.33 -3.08
N HIS A 62 -19.54 -17.30 -2.97
CA HIS A 62 -20.85 -17.29 -3.62
C HIS A 62 -20.74 -17.35 -5.15
N VAL A 63 -19.96 -16.47 -5.76
CA VAL A 63 -19.76 -16.43 -7.21
C VAL A 63 -19.22 -17.77 -7.74
N VAL A 64 -18.22 -18.34 -7.07
CA VAL A 64 -17.50 -19.53 -7.58
C VAL A 64 -18.27 -20.83 -7.35
N PHE A 65 -18.94 -20.98 -6.21
CA PHE A 65 -19.53 -22.28 -5.81
C PHE A 65 -21.05 -22.35 -5.91
N PHE A 66 -21.75 -21.21 -5.98
CA PHE A 66 -23.22 -21.18 -6.03
C PHE A 66 -23.77 -20.77 -7.40
N THR A 67 -22.88 -20.37 -8.33
CA THR A 67 -23.21 -20.08 -9.73
C THR A 67 -24.45 -19.19 -9.89
N PRO A 68 -24.47 -17.99 -9.29
CA PRO A 68 -25.63 -17.13 -9.35
C PRO A 68 -25.94 -16.69 -10.79
N VAL A 69 -27.18 -16.27 -11.05
CA VAL A 69 -27.58 -15.75 -12.35
C VAL A 69 -26.70 -14.57 -12.78
N ALA A 70 -26.51 -14.39 -14.09
CA ALA A 70 -25.48 -13.52 -14.64
C ALA A 70 -25.48 -12.08 -14.08
N TRP A 71 -26.64 -11.47 -13.89
CA TRP A 71 -26.71 -10.09 -13.36
C TRP A 71 -26.28 -9.98 -11.88
N VAL A 72 -26.54 -11.03 -11.08
CA VAL A 72 -26.05 -11.10 -9.69
C VAL A 72 -24.54 -11.28 -9.71
N ALA A 73 -24.03 -12.22 -10.51
CA ALA A 73 -22.59 -12.44 -10.64
C ALA A 73 -21.83 -11.17 -11.06
N LEU A 74 -22.39 -10.38 -11.98
CA LEU A 74 -21.82 -9.10 -12.41
C LEU A 74 -21.80 -8.06 -11.28
N LEU A 75 -22.87 -7.97 -10.48
CA LEU A 75 -22.92 -7.07 -9.33
C LEU A 75 -21.88 -7.49 -8.27
N GLU A 76 -21.76 -8.78 -7.99
CA GLU A 76 -20.79 -9.31 -7.04
C GLU A 76 -19.35 -9.07 -7.51
N ALA A 77 -19.06 -9.23 -8.80
CA ALA A 77 -17.76 -8.90 -9.38
C ALA A 77 -17.41 -7.42 -9.22
N LEU A 78 -18.38 -6.51 -9.43
CA LEU A 78 -18.18 -5.07 -9.20
C LEU A 78 -17.88 -4.77 -7.73
N LEU A 79 -18.65 -5.37 -6.81
CA LEU A 79 -18.43 -5.23 -5.37
C LEU A 79 -17.07 -5.78 -4.94
N MET A 80 -16.67 -6.93 -5.49
CA MET A 80 -15.34 -7.50 -5.26
C MET A 80 -14.24 -6.57 -5.75
N GLY A 81 -14.38 -5.94 -6.93
CA GLY A 81 -13.41 -4.93 -7.40
C GLY A 81 -13.27 -3.75 -6.41
N GLY A 82 -14.40 -3.27 -5.87
CA GLY A 82 -14.40 -2.25 -4.82
C GLY A 82 -13.70 -2.73 -3.53
N LEU A 83 -13.95 -3.97 -3.11
CA LEU A 83 -13.30 -4.57 -1.95
C LEU A 83 -11.80 -4.81 -2.17
N THR A 84 -11.37 -5.20 -3.37
CA THR A 84 -9.95 -5.31 -3.74
C THR A 84 -9.25 -3.97 -3.54
N ALA A 85 -9.83 -2.88 -4.05
CA ALA A 85 -9.29 -1.53 -3.83
C ALA A 85 -9.28 -1.18 -2.33
N ALA A 86 -10.38 -1.46 -1.61
CA ALA A 86 -10.48 -1.17 -0.18
C ALA A 86 -9.41 -1.91 0.64
N ILE A 87 -9.17 -3.20 0.37
CA ILE A 87 -8.11 -4.00 0.99
C ILE A 87 -6.73 -3.45 0.62
N GLY A 88 -6.51 -3.12 -0.67
CA GLY A 88 -5.27 -2.52 -1.15
C GLY A 88 -4.89 -1.25 -0.37
N PHE A 89 -5.81 -0.29 -0.26
CA PHE A 89 -5.53 1.01 0.36
C PHE A 89 -5.62 1.03 1.89
N ASN A 90 -6.42 0.15 2.52
CA ASN A 90 -6.63 0.19 3.98
C ASN A 90 -5.89 -0.92 4.74
N VAL A 91 -5.44 -1.98 4.08
CA VAL A 91 -4.75 -3.10 4.73
C VAL A 91 -3.34 -3.23 4.19
N MET A 92 -3.22 -3.41 2.88
CA MET A 92 -1.94 -3.66 2.26
C MET A 92 -1.01 -2.45 2.31
N HIS A 93 -1.50 -1.28 1.91
CA HIS A 93 -0.75 -0.03 1.92
C HIS A 93 -0.22 0.32 3.32
N ASP A 94 -1.08 0.34 4.34
CA ASP A 94 -0.69 0.59 5.73
C ASP A 94 0.30 -0.47 6.27
N GLY A 95 0.13 -1.73 5.86
CA GLY A 95 1.09 -2.80 6.16
C GLY A 95 2.46 -2.55 5.53
N GLY A 96 2.47 -2.11 4.27
CA GLY A 96 3.68 -1.76 3.51
C GLY A 96 4.44 -0.57 4.11
N HIS A 97 3.73 0.39 4.71
CA HIS A 97 4.33 1.50 5.46
C HIS A 97 4.68 1.15 6.91
N GLY A 98 4.35 -0.06 7.36
CA GLY A 98 4.61 -0.50 8.73
C GLY A 98 3.75 0.20 9.78
N SER A 99 2.67 0.87 9.38
CA SER A 99 1.75 1.58 10.27
C SER A 99 0.54 0.75 10.66
N PHE A 100 0.25 -0.38 10.00
CA PHE A 100 -0.92 -1.20 10.31
C PHE A 100 -0.94 -1.72 11.75
N SER A 101 0.21 -2.10 12.31
CA SER A 101 0.37 -2.60 13.67
C SER A 101 1.72 -2.20 14.27
N ASN A 102 1.84 -2.24 15.60
CA ASN A 102 3.12 -2.13 16.30
C ASN A 102 4.00 -3.39 16.18
N ILE A 103 3.45 -4.51 15.69
CA ILE A 103 4.17 -5.77 15.52
C ILE A 103 4.53 -5.97 14.05
N LYS A 104 5.83 -6.15 13.77
CA LYS A 104 6.37 -6.33 12.41
C LYS A 104 5.72 -7.47 11.62
N LEU A 105 5.37 -8.56 12.29
CA LEU A 105 4.70 -9.70 11.65
C LEU A 105 3.35 -9.30 11.05
N TRP A 106 2.53 -8.56 11.80
CA TRP A 106 1.21 -8.13 11.33
C TRP A 106 1.31 -7.12 10.19
N ASN A 107 2.29 -6.22 10.21
CA ASN A 107 2.57 -5.35 9.07
C ASN A 107 2.96 -6.15 7.82
N LYS A 108 3.80 -7.18 7.98
CA LYS A 108 4.17 -8.06 6.87
C LYS A 108 2.96 -8.81 6.32
N ILE A 109 2.13 -9.41 7.18
CA ILE A 109 0.91 -10.11 6.73
C ILE A 109 -0.02 -9.14 5.99
N ALA A 110 -0.23 -7.94 6.52
CA ALA A 110 -1.05 -6.92 5.88
C ALA A 110 -0.46 -6.49 4.52
N ALA A 111 0.84 -6.18 4.43
CA ALA A 111 1.53 -5.81 3.19
C ALA A 111 1.43 -6.89 2.10
N TYR A 112 1.58 -8.16 2.49
CA TYR A 112 1.51 -9.30 1.56
C TYR A 112 0.08 -9.74 1.22
N SER A 113 -0.94 -9.10 1.78
CA SER A 113 -2.34 -9.40 1.49
C SER A 113 -2.70 -9.16 0.02
N VAL A 114 -1.93 -8.31 -0.70
CA VAL A 114 -2.05 -8.14 -2.16
C VAL A 114 -1.75 -9.43 -2.95
N ASN A 115 -0.95 -10.36 -2.39
CA ASN A 115 -0.69 -11.66 -3.02
C ASN A 115 -1.95 -12.49 -3.13
N ALA A 116 -2.81 -12.46 -2.11
CA ALA A 116 -4.10 -13.14 -2.14
C ALA A 116 -5.08 -12.51 -3.16
N LEU A 117 -4.83 -11.26 -3.56
CA LEU A 117 -5.58 -10.54 -4.60
C LEU A 117 -4.96 -10.67 -6.00
N GLY A 118 -3.91 -11.49 -6.15
CA GLY A 118 -3.30 -11.80 -7.44
C GLY A 118 -2.16 -10.87 -7.88
N ALA A 119 -1.70 -9.93 -7.04
CA ALA A 119 -0.54 -9.08 -7.34
C ALA A 119 0.71 -9.50 -6.54
N SER A 120 1.88 -8.94 -6.88
CA SER A 120 3.14 -9.26 -6.17
C SER A 120 3.49 -8.21 -5.13
N GLY A 121 3.43 -8.57 -3.85
CA GLY A 121 3.88 -7.73 -2.74
C GLY A 121 5.38 -7.42 -2.79
N ILE A 122 6.20 -8.28 -3.39
CA ILE A 122 7.63 -8.03 -3.61
C ILE A 122 7.80 -6.92 -4.65
N MET A 123 7.09 -7.02 -5.78
CA MET A 123 7.13 -6.00 -6.83
C MET A 123 6.66 -4.66 -6.28
N TRP A 124 5.55 -4.65 -5.53
CA TRP A 124 5.04 -3.43 -4.91
C TRP A 124 6.03 -2.83 -3.92
N ASN A 125 6.65 -3.63 -3.05
CA ASN A 125 7.65 -3.14 -2.11
C ASN A 125 8.84 -2.49 -2.82
N ASN A 126 9.28 -3.06 -3.94
CA ASN A 126 10.40 -2.50 -4.70
C ASN A 126 10.00 -1.22 -5.45
N LYS A 127 8.90 -1.26 -6.23
CA LYS A 127 8.44 -0.12 -7.03
C LYS A 127 7.91 1.00 -6.16
N HIS A 128 6.88 0.73 -5.36
CA HIS A 128 6.21 1.75 -4.60
C HIS A 128 6.99 2.11 -3.31
N ASN A 129 7.25 1.12 -2.44
CA ASN A 129 7.76 1.42 -1.09
C ASN A 129 9.21 1.90 -1.07
N ILE A 130 10.06 1.40 -1.98
CA ILE A 130 11.47 1.78 -2.05
C ILE A 130 11.69 2.85 -3.10
N ILE A 131 11.39 2.58 -4.38
CA ILE A 131 11.73 3.49 -5.48
C ILE A 131 10.87 4.75 -5.43
N HIS A 132 9.54 4.63 -5.51
CA HIS A 132 8.63 5.77 -5.55
C HIS A 132 8.75 6.66 -4.31
N HIS A 133 8.83 6.10 -3.10
CA HIS A 133 9.00 6.92 -1.89
C HIS A 133 10.39 7.52 -1.69
N THR A 134 11.43 7.02 -2.36
CA THR A 134 12.79 7.60 -2.30
C THR A 134 13.03 8.60 -3.43
N TYR A 135 12.51 8.33 -4.62
CA TYR A 135 12.76 9.06 -5.87
C TYR A 135 11.47 9.56 -6.52
N THR A 136 10.50 9.98 -5.70
CA THR A 136 9.13 10.34 -6.14
C THR A 136 9.16 11.33 -7.32
N ASN A 137 8.46 10.98 -8.39
CA ASN A 137 8.30 11.79 -9.59
C ASN A 137 9.61 12.15 -10.31
N ILE A 138 10.69 11.37 -10.14
CA ILE A 138 11.91 11.55 -10.93
C ILE A 138 11.81 10.68 -12.20
N ASP A 139 11.71 11.35 -13.34
CA ASP A 139 11.63 10.75 -14.67
C ASP A 139 12.77 9.75 -14.92
N GLY A 140 12.41 8.58 -15.47
CA GLY A 140 13.32 7.46 -15.71
C GLY A 140 13.84 6.71 -14.47
N VAL A 141 13.49 7.14 -13.25
CA VAL A 141 13.81 6.44 -11.97
C VAL A 141 12.56 5.84 -11.35
N ASP A 142 11.49 6.64 -11.30
CA ASP A 142 10.23 6.29 -10.65
C ASP A 142 9.28 5.64 -11.63
N ASP A 143 9.32 4.31 -11.69
CA ASP A 143 8.47 3.52 -12.57
C ASP A 143 6.96 3.61 -12.23
N ASP A 144 6.54 4.31 -11.17
CA ASP A 144 5.12 4.53 -10.84
C ASP A 144 4.51 5.71 -11.63
N ILE A 145 5.34 6.59 -12.24
CA ILE A 145 4.87 7.66 -13.15
C ILE A 145 4.99 7.30 -14.64
N GLU A 146 5.60 6.16 -14.94
CA GLU A 146 5.72 5.64 -16.30
C GLU A 146 4.34 5.18 -16.81
N ILE A 147 3.85 5.83 -17.87
CA ILE A 147 2.54 5.55 -18.49
C ILE A 147 2.61 4.30 -19.40
N LYS A 148 3.80 3.76 -19.67
CA LYS A 148 4.01 2.63 -20.59
C LYS A 148 4.01 1.31 -19.83
N PRO A 149 3.34 0.26 -20.34
CA PRO A 149 3.50 -1.08 -19.77
C PRO A 149 4.96 -1.53 -19.93
N MET A 150 5.49 -2.15 -18.88
CA MET A 150 6.78 -2.84 -18.90
C MET A 150 6.73 -4.08 -19.81
#